data_AF-A0A8C7EQK8-F1
#
_entry.id   AF-A0A8C7EQK8-F1
#
_cell.length_a   1.000
_cell.length_b   1.000
_cell.length_c   1.000
_cell.angle_alpha   90.00
_cell.angle_beta   90.00
_cell.angle_gamma   90.00
#
_symmetry.space_group_name_H-M   'P 1'
#
loop_
_entity.id
_entity.type
_entity.pdbx_description
1 polymer ?
#
loop_
_entity_poly.entity_id
_entity_poly.type
_entity_poly.pdbx_seq_one_letter_code
_entity_poly.pdbx_strand_id
1 'polypeptide(L)'
;MPNTKKEAPAPPKAEAKARPLKAKKAALKPKYLRKRAPRRKELDHYAIIKFPQTTESAMKKTEDNSTLVFIVDVKANKHQIKQAVKKLYSMDMAKVNTLIRPDGEKEAYVQLAPDYDALDVANKIEII
;
A
#
# COMPACT_ATOMS: atom_id res chain seq x y z
N MET A 1 68.64 57.51 -11.72
CA MET A 1 67.57 57.67 -12.74
C MET A 1 67.03 56.27 -13.06
N PRO A 2 65.71 56.07 -13.16
CA PRO A 2 64.93 55.31 -12.16
C PRO A 2 64.61 53.84 -12.51
N ASN A 3 64.33 53.08 -11.45
CA ASN A 3 63.87 51.69 -11.42
C ASN A 3 62.55 51.45 -12.18
N THR A 4 62.48 50.38 -12.97
CA THR A 4 61.21 49.75 -13.37
C THR A 4 61.01 48.45 -12.59
N LYS A 5 60.07 48.49 -11.65
CA LYS A 5 59.58 47.31 -10.92
C LYS A 5 58.94 46.34 -11.90
N LYS A 6 59.42 45.09 -11.92
CA LYS A 6 58.77 43.97 -12.60
C LYS A 6 57.60 43.53 -11.71
N GLU A 7 56.39 43.89 -12.10
CA GLU A 7 55.16 43.48 -11.41
C GLU A 7 54.84 42.02 -11.78
N ALA A 8 54.71 41.15 -10.77
CA ALA A 8 54.36 39.76 -10.98
C ALA A 8 52.89 39.64 -11.42
N PRO A 9 52.54 38.73 -12.36
CA PRO A 9 51.16 38.54 -12.77
C PRO A 9 50.35 37.96 -11.60
N ALA A 10 49.24 38.62 -11.28
CA ALA A 10 48.34 38.26 -10.19
C ALA A 10 47.89 36.79 -10.27
N PRO A 11 47.69 36.11 -9.12
CA PRO A 11 47.21 34.72 -9.11
C PRO A 11 45.84 34.61 -9.79
N PRO A 12 45.58 33.54 -10.57
CA PRO A 12 44.29 33.35 -11.22
C PRO A 12 43.21 33.29 -10.15
N LYS A 13 42.25 34.22 -10.20
CA LYS A 13 41.08 34.22 -9.33
C LYS A 13 40.41 32.86 -9.47
N ALA A 14 40.40 32.08 -8.39
CA ALA A 14 39.67 30.83 -8.33
C ALA A 14 38.19 31.14 -8.63
N GLU A 15 37.71 30.76 -9.81
CA GLU A 15 36.28 30.77 -10.12
C GLU A 15 35.59 29.77 -9.20
N ALA A 16 35.04 30.26 -8.09
CA ALA A 16 34.09 29.50 -7.31
C ALA A 16 32.88 29.21 -8.20
N LYS A 17 32.81 28.02 -8.81
CA LYS A 17 31.62 27.49 -9.47
C LYS A 17 30.48 27.49 -8.45
N ALA A 18 29.66 28.54 -8.47
CA ALA A 18 28.51 28.69 -7.61
C ALA A 18 27.57 27.49 -7.81
N ARG A 19 27.30 26.73 -6.74
CA ARG A 19 26.24 25.71 -6.77
C ARG A 19 24.92 26.42 -7.06
N PRO A 20 24.09 25.92 -8.00
CA PRO A 20 22.85 26.60 -8.34
C PRO A 20 21.94 26.66 -7.11
N LEU A 21 21.59 27.88 -6.71
CA LEU A 21 20.64 28.12 -5.65
C LEU A 21 19.29 27.50 -6.06
N LYS A 22 18.77 26.57 -5.26
CA LYS A 22 17.48 25.92 -5.52
C LYS A 22 16.37 26.96 -5.45
N ALA A 23 15.95 27.47 -6.59
CA ALA A 23 14.76 28.31 -6.71
C ALA A 23 13.51 27.49 -6.36
N LYS A 24 12.62 28.05 -5.52
CA LYS A 24 11.32 27.43 -5.21
C LYS A 24 10.49 27.41 -6.49
N LYS A 25 10.23 26.22 -7.04
CA LYS A 25 9.32 26.06 -8.18
C LYS A 25 7.90 26.41 -7.73
N ALA A 26 7.26 27.34 -8.43
CA ALA A 26 5.88 27.73 -8.16
C ALA A 26 4.93 26.55 -8.40
N ALA A 27 3.95 26.37 -7.51
CA ALA A 27 2.92 25.35 -7.66
C ALA A 27 2.02 25.66 -8.86
N LEU A 28 1.71 24.65 -9.66
CA LEU A 28 0.81 24.78 -10.82
C LEU A 28 -0.62 25.08 -10.35
N LYS A 29 -1.16 26.26 -10.70
CA LYS A 29 -2.56 26.65 -10.50
C LYS A 29 -3.28 26.70 -11.86
N PRO A 30 -3.79 25.57 -12.38
CA PRO A 30 -4.42 25.54 -13.68
C PRO A 30 -5.72 26.35 -13.69
N LYS A 31 -6.00 27.09 -14.77
CA LYS A 31 -7.21 27.92 -14.92
C LYS A 31 -8.49 27.08 -15.04
N TYR A 32 -8.36 25.81 -15.43
CA TYR A 32 -9.45 24.86 -15.57
C TYR A 32 -9.06 23.49 -15.03
N LEU A 33 -10.06 22.74 -14.56
CA LEU A 33 -9.87 21.39 -14.04
C LEU A 33 -9.55 20.41 -15.19
N ARG A 34 -8.53 19.56 -15.01
CA ARG A 34 -8.13 18.57 -16.03
C ARG A 34 -9.16 17.47 -16.27
N LYS A 35 -10.00 17.15 -15.29
CA LYS A 35 -11.07 16.14 -15.37
C LYS A 35 -12.32 16.70 -14.69
N ARG A 36 -13.48 16.65 -15.34
CA ARG A 36 -14.72 17.24 -14.82
C ARG A 36 -15.10 16.76 -13.41
N ALA A 37 -14.85 15.48 -13.11
CA ALA A 37 -15.12 14.87 -11.81
C ALA A 37 -13.96 13.93 -11.40
N PRO A 38 -13.76 13.72 -10.09
CA PRO A 38 -12.86 12.67 -9.62
C PRO A 38 -13.36 11.29 -10.04
N ARG A 39 -12.44 10.37 -10.33
CA ARG A 39 -12.81 8.96 -10.57
C ARG A 39 -13.31 8.35 -9.25
N ARG A 40 -14.37 7.57 -9.33
CA ARG A 40 -14.80 6.73 -8.20
C ARG A 40 -13.71 5.69 -7.90
N LYS A 41 -13.61 5.28 -6.64
CA LYS A 41 -12.74 4.16 -6.27
C LYS A 41 -13.33 2.91 -6.91
N GLU A 42 -12.51 2.19 -7.67
CA GLU A 42 -12.93 0.98 -8.38
C GLU A 42 -12.83 -0.25 -7.48
N LEU A 43 -11.96 -0.20 -6.46
CA LEU A 43 -11.75 -1.26 -5.48
C LEU A 43 -12.39 -0.86 -4.14
N ASP A 44 -13.68 -1.15 -4.01
CA ASP A 44 -14.42 -1.04 -2.75
C ASP A 44 -14.23 -2.31 -1.90
N HIS A 45 -14.61 -2.25 -0.61
CA HIS A 45 -14.41 -3.37 0.32
C HIS A 45 -15.09 -4.67 -0.13
N TYR A 46 -16.28 -4.56 -0.72
CA TYR A 46 -17.02 -5.68 -1.31
C TYR A 46 -16.41 -6.19 -2.63
N ALA A 47 -15.69 -5.33 -3.37
CA ALA A 47 -14.98 -5.77 -4.57
C ALA A 47 -13.65 -6.47 -4.21
N ILE A 48 -13.06 -6.10 -3.08
CA ILE A 48 -11.83 -6.71 -2.58
C ILE A 48 -12.10 -8.15 -2.12
N ILE A 49 -13.07 -8.37 -1.24
CA ILE A 49 -13.40 -9.70 -0.71
C ILE A 49 -14.54 -10.28 -1.53
N LYS A 50 -14.28 -11.37 -2.26
CA LYS A 50 -15.29 -11.99 -3.13
C LYS A 50 -16.13 -13.02 -2.37
N PHE A 51 -15.48 -14.06 -1.85
CA PHE A 51 -16.15 -15.12 -1.09
C PHE A 51 -15.16 -15.82 -0.15
N PRO A 52 -15.65 -16.36 0.98
CA PRO A 52 -14.85 -17.23 1.83
C PRO A 52 -14.57 -18.57 1.15
N GLN A 53 -13.44 -19.19 1.48
CA GLN A 53 -13.08 -20.49 0.96
C GLN A 53 -13.48 -21.60 1.94
N THR A 54 -14.31 -22.53 1.46
CA THR A 54 -14.92 -23.60 2.25
C THR A 54 -14.28 -24.97 2.04
N THR A 55 -13.05 -25.02 1.53
CA THR A 55 -12.33 -26.27 1.30
C THR A 55 -11.92 -26.93 2.62
N GLU A 56 -11.80 -28.25 2.67
CA GLU A 56 -11.41 -28.99 3.88
C GLU A 56 -10.11 -28.46 4.51
N SER A 57 -9.12 -28.12 3.68
CA SER A 57 -7.86 -27.51 4.12
C SER A 57 -8.03 -26.11 4.73
N ALA A 58 -9.03 -25.35 4.28
CA ALA A 58 -9.36 -24.03 4.79
C ALA A 58 -10.15 -24.14 6.10
N MET A 59 -11.10 -25.08 6.17
CA MET A 59 -11.83 -25.40 7.41
C MET A 59 -10.86 -25.81 8.52
N LYS A 60 -9.89 -26.67 8.20
CA LYS A 60 -8.82 -27.04 9.14
C LYS A 60 -7.98 -25.84 9.61
N LYS A 61 -7.75 -24.84 8.75
CA LYS A 61 -7.02 -23.61 9.13
C LYS A 61 -7.84 -22.73 10.08
N THR A 62 -9.16 -22.72 9.96
CA THR A 62 -10.08 -22.03 10.86
C THR A 62 -9.98 -22.61 12.27
N GLU A 63 -9.97 -23.94 12.37
CA GLU A 63 -9.87 -24.66 13.65
C GLU A 63 -8.47 -24.56 14.28
N ASP A 64 -7.43 -24.93 13.54
CA ASP A 64 -6.08 -25.11 14.12
C ASP A 64 -5.36 -23.78 14.41
N ASN A 65 -5.57 -22.76 13.57
CA ASN A 65 -4.75 -21.54 13.55
C ASN A 65 -5.57 -20.25 13.69
N SER A 66 -6.86 -20.36 14.03
CA SER A 66 -7.80 -19.23 14.11
C SER A 66 -7.69 -18.31 12.88
N THR A 67 -7.62 -18.92 11.68
CA THR A 67 -7.34 -18.22 10.42
C THR A 67 -8.46 -18.46 9.43
N LEU A 68 -9.09 -17.38 8.97
CA LEU A 68 -10.10 -17.42 7.92
C LEU A 68 -9.45 -17.31 6.54
N VAL A 69 -9.96 -18.06 5.57
CA VAL A 69 -9.46 -18.06 4.19
C VAL A 69 -10.48 -17.39 3.29
N PHE A 70 -10.04 -16.36 2.56
CA PHE A 70 -10.87 -15.62 1.63
C PHE A 70 -10.27 -15.62 0.24
N ILE A 71 -11.16 -15.58 -0.74
CA ILE A 71 -10.84 -15.36 -2.13
C ILE A 71 -11.04 -13.88 -2.42
N VAL A 72 -9.99 -13.27 -2.97
CA VAL A 72 -9.80 -11.83 -3.02
C VAL A 72 -9.44 -11.41 -4.45
N ASP A 73 -9.71 -10.16 -4.79
CA ASP A 73 -9.22 -9.59 -6.04
C ASP A 73 -7.67 -9.56 -6.12
N VAL A 74 -7.14 -9.86 -7.32
CA VAL A 74 -5.70 -9.95 -7.58
C VAL A 74 -5.00 -8.61 -7.41
N LYS A 75 -5.71 -7.49 -7.56
CA LYS A 75 -5.14 -6.14 -7.39
C LYS A 75 -5.08 -5.72 -5.92
N ALA A 76 -5.73 -6.44 -5.00
CA ALA A 76 -5.82 -6.04 -3.61
C ALA A 76 -4.51 -6.26 -2.83
N ASN A 77 -4.11 -5.29 -2.02
CA ASN A 77 -2.97 -5.36 -1.12
C ASN A 77 -3.38 -5.85 0.28
N LYS A 78 -2.43 -6.40 1.04
CA LYS A 78 -2.66 -6.88 2.42
C LYS A 78 -3.33 -5.85 3.34
N HIS A 79 -2.94 -4.58 3.23
CA HIS A 79 -3.55 -3.49 4.01
C HIS A 79 -5.02 -3.25 3.64
N GLN A 80 -5.36 -3.36 2.36
CA GLN A 80 -6.73 -3.19 1.88
C GLN A 80 -7.62 -4.35 2.32
N ILE A 81 -7.09 -5.58 2.27
CA ILE A 81 -7.77 -6.78 2.77
C ILE A 81 -8.04 -6.64 4.27
N LYS A 82 -7.03 -6.24 5.06
CA LYS A 82 -7.20 -5.98 6.50
C LYS A 82 -8.26 -4.91 6.78
N GLN A 83 -8.33 -3.85 5.97
CA GLN A 83 -9.38 -2.83 6.15
C GLN A 83 -10.76 -3.34 5.73
N ALA A 84 -10.84 -4.13 4.66
CA ALA A 84 -12.09 -4.67 4.15
C ALA A 84 -12.70 -5.67 5.13
N VAL A 85 -11.94 -6.65 5.61
CA VAL A 85 -12.42 -7.65 6.58
C VAL A 85 -12.88 -6.95 7.86
N LYS A 86 -12.08 -6.00 8.37
CA LYS A 86 -12.41 -5.25 9.59
C LYS A 86 -13.72 -4.46 9.45
N LYS A 87 -13.98 -3.89 8.27
CA LYS A 87 -15.18 -3.08 8.05
C LYS A 87 -16.42 -3.91 7.73
N LEU A 88 -16.27 -5.01 7.00
CA LEU A 88 -17.39 -5.85 6.56
C LEU A 88 -17.91 -6.74 7.69
N TYR A 89 -16.99 -7.29 8.49
CA TYR A 89 -17.33 -8.28 9.49
C TYR A 89 -17.04 -7.85 10.92
N SER A 90 -16.53 -6.62 11.12
CA SER A 90 -16.21 -6.05 12.43
C SER A 90 -15.24 -6.92 13.24
N MET A 91 -14.27 -7.55 12.57
CA MET A 91 -13.25 -8.39 13.19
C MET A 91 -11.91 -7.68 13.27
N ASP A 92 -11.14 -7.96 14.32
CA ASP A 92 -9.74 -7.58 14.39
C ASP A 92 -8.80 -8.72 13.99
N MET A 93 -7.73 -8.35 13.30
CA MET A 93 -6.77 -9.29 12.70
C MET A 93 -5.37 -9.04 13.22
N ALA A 94 -4.68 -10.13 13.55
CA ALA A 94 -3.25 -10.11 13.81
C ALA A 94 -2.48 -9.87 12.50
N LYS A 95 -2.63 -10.77 11.54
CA LYS A 95 -1.81 -10.81 10.31
C LYS A 95 -2.61 -11.26 9.09
N VAL A 96 -2.20 -10.80 7.92
CA VAL A 96 -2.73 -11.23 6.62
C VAL A 96 -1.60 -11.77 5.75
N ASN A 97 -1.77 -13.00 5.28
CA ASN A 97 -0.92 -13.66 4.29
C ASN A 97 -1.72 -13.83 3.00
N THR A 98 -1.07 -13.72 1.85
CA THR A 98 -1.75 -13.82 0.55
C THR A 98 -0.90 -14.61 -0.41
N LEU A 99 -1.53 -15.43 -1.25
CA LEU A 99 -0.91 -16.11 -2.39
C LEU A 99 -1.79 -15.92 -3.63
N ILE A 100 -1.22 -16.10 -4.82
CA ILE A 100 -1.99 -16.18 -6.07
C ILE A 100 -2.05 -17.67 -6.42
N ARG A 101 -3.27 -18.20 -6.56
CA ARG A 101 -3.50 -19.57 -6.98
C ARG A 101 -3.15 -19.75 -8.45
N PRO A 102 -2.80 -20.97 -8.89
CA PRO A 102 -2.56 -21.25 -10.30
C PRO A 102 -3.78 -20.92 -11.20
N ASP A 103 -4.99 -20.93 -10.62
CA ASP A 103 -6.24 -20.55 -11.30
C ASP A 103 -6.35 -19.04 -11.59
N GLY A 104 -5.40 -18.24 -11.11
CA GLY A 104 -5.35 -16.79 -11.32
C GLY A 104 -6.08 -15.96 -10.28
N GLU A 105 -6.71 -16.58 -9.29
CA GLU A 105 -7.35 -15.88 -8.17
C GLU A 105 -6.38 -15.67 -7.00
N LYS A 106 -6.59 -14.61 -6.22
CA LYS A 106 -5.81 -14.38 -5.01
C LYS A 106 -6.49 -14.99 -3.80
N GLU A 107 -5.76 -15.77 -3.03
CA GLU A 107 -6.20 -16.36 -1.77
C GLU A 107 -5.54 -15.61 -0.60
N ALA A 108 -6.31 -15.28 0.42
CA ALA A 108 -5.87 -14.55 1.60
C ALA A 108 -6.15 -15.34 2.87
N TYR A 109 -5.09 -15.67 3.59
CA TYR A 109 -5.13 -16.23 4.94
C TYR A 109 -5.14 -15.07 5.93
N VAL A 110 -6.22 -14.96 6.68
CA VAL A 110 -6.50 -13.87 7.61
C VAL A 110 -6.49 -14.42 9.02
N GLN A 111 -5.40 -14.19 9.73
CA GLN A 111 -5.25 -14.61 11.13
C GLN A 111 -5.93 -13.58 12.03
N LEU A 112 -6.90 -14.05 12.82
CA LEU A 112 -7.64 -13.21 13.76
C LEU A 112 -6.76 -12.80 14.96
N ALA A 113 -7.19 -11.77 15.67
CA ALA A 113 -6.63 -11.46 16.98
C ALA A 113 -7.01 -12.57 17.99
N PRO A 114 -6.19 -12.84 19.01
CA PRO A 114 -6.43 -13.92 19.97
C PRO A 114 -7.71 -13.72 20.80
N ASP A 115 -8.26 -12.50 20.81
CA ASP A 115 -9.50 -12.16 21.51
C ASP A 115 -10.76 -12.64 20.77
N TYR A 116 -10.63 -13.10 19.50
CA TYR A 116 -11.74 -13.55 18.66
C TYR A 116 -11.57 -15.02 18.30
N ASP A 117 -12.63 -15.81 18.48
CA ASP A 117 -12.69 -17.18 17.98
C ASP A 117 -13.11 -17.20 16.50
N ALA A 118 -12.38 -17.95 15.67
CA ALA A 118 -12.64 -18.07 14.25
C ALA A 118 -13.89 -18.91 13.96
N LEU A 119 -14.24 -19.87 14.82
CA LEU A 119 -15.42 -20.72 14.65
C LEU A 119 -16.72 -19.93 14.82
N ASP A 120 -16.83 -19.16 15.90
CA ASP A 120 -17.98 -18.28 16.16
C ASP A 120 -18.19 -17.27 15.04
N VAL A 121 -17.08 -16.72 14.55
CA VAL A 121 -17.08 -15.76 13.47
C VAL A 121 -17.49 -16.41 12.14
N ALA A 122 -17.05 -17.63 11.87
CA ALA A 122 -17.44 -18.36 10.67
C ALA A 122 -18.93 -18.70 10.66
N ASN A 123 -19.51 -19.06 11.81
CA ASN A 123 -20.96 -19.25 11.98
C ASN A 123 -21.72 -17.95 11.67
N LYS A 124 -21.18 -16.80 12.09
CA LYS A 124 -21.78 -15.49 11.80
C LYS A 124 -21.75 -15.12 10.31
N ILE A 125 -20.78 -15.65 9.56
CA ILE A 125 -20.70 -15.47 8.10
C ILE A 125 -21.48 -16.57 7.35
N GLU A 126 -22.04 -17.55 8.06
CA GLU A 126 -22.81 -18.67 7.50
C GLU A 126 -21.97 -19.58 6.58
N ILE A 127 -20.73 -19.86 6.98
CA ILE A 127 -19.80 -20.71 6.22
C ILE A 127 -19.80 -22.16 6.73
N ILE A 128 -20.23 -22.35 7.98
CA ILE A 128 -20.22 -23.61 8.74
C ILE A 128 -21.63 -23.88 9.26
#